data_AF-A0A7D9KDM4-F1
#
_entry.id   AF-A0A7D9KDM4-F1
#
_cell.length_a   1.000
_cell.length_b   1.000
_cell.length_c   1.000
_cell.angle_alpha   90.00
_cell.angle_beta   90.00
_cell.angle_gamma   90.00
#
_symmetry.space_group_name_H-M   'P 1'
#
loop_
_entity.id
_entity.type
_entity.pdbx_description
1 polymer ?
#
loop_
_entity_poly.entity_id
_entity_poly.type
_entity_poly.pdbx_seq_one_letter_code
_entity_poly.pdbx_strand_id
1 'polypeptide(L)'
;MSDIPLNDSILKWKLCMEEPSLAYAAKPNARPVLFVVGIPYPLLKVWQEYMVKQNEMQKIAEEDRAGENENTCPCQDNLDYVDLFELSIPGSAFGITEDKTIRSEVNASLRKFAGMVKSAYNKAKGGHKRKELDSCVRRFHLLEGMTISVKELQRENENICDELEKWKQSYKDLHEEKEKLYLEMVSAMQEKNEEIKNLNEVNKELLDYILTVLNKSTILKIKAKMLPMLPKNQEL
;
A
#
# COMPACT_ATOMS: atom_id res chain seq x y z
N MET A 1 -11.38 3.01 -1.46
CA MET A 1 -11.33 4.06 -2.48
C MET A 1 -11.86 5.32 -1.83
N SER A 2 -10.95 6.24 -1.51
CA SER A 2 -11.25 7.45 -0.74
C SER A 2 -11.14 8.65 -1.67
N ASP A 3 -12.19 8.89 -2.45
CA ASP A 3 -12.28 10.05 -3.33
C ASP A 3 -12.59 11.31 -2.52
N ILE A 4 -11.56 11.88 -1.90
CA ILE A 4 -11.58 13.31 -1.57
C ILE A 4 -10.91 14.00 -2.77
N PRO A 5 -11.66 14.71 -3.62
CA PRO A 5 -11.06 15.35 -4.79
C PRO A 5 -10.29 16.60 -4.31
N LEU A 6 -9.06 16.40 -3.83
CA LEU A 6 -8.09 17.50 -3.65
C LEU A 6 -7.77 18.17 -5.00
N ASN A 7 -7.90 17.44 -6.10
CA ASN A 7 -7.26 17.81 -7.36
C ASN A 7 -7.83 19.08 -8.01
N ASP A 8 -9.14 19.24 -8.16
CA ASP A 8 -9.61 20.31 -9.07
C ASP A 8 -9.52 21.72 -8.49
N SER A 9 -9.58 21.87 -7.16
CA SER A 9 -9.52 23.20 -6.51
C SER A 9 -8.08 23.64 -6.21
N ILE A 10 -7.21 22.72 -5.79
CA ILE A 10 -5.80 23.05 -5.49
C ILE A 10 -5.05 23.38 -6.79
N LEU A 11 -5.33 22.67 -7.88
CA LEU A 11 -4.69 22.90 -9.18
C LEU A 11 -5.10 24.23 -9.84
N LYS A 12 -6.20 24.86 -9.41
CA LYS A 12 -6.66 26.15 -9.94
C LYS A 12 -5.72 27.30 -9.56
N TRP A 13 -5.12 27.25 -8.37
CA TRP A 13 -4.26 28.32 -7.87
C TRP A 13 -2.81 27.84 -7.84
N LYS A 14 -1.96 28.51 -8.61
CA LYS A 14 -0.53 28.20 -8.66
C LYS A 14 0.24 29.10 -7.70
N LEU A 15 1.30 28.53 -7.11
CA LEU A 15 2.30 29.31 -6.40
C LEU A 15 3.08 30.18 -7.40
N CYS A 16 3.33 31.44 -7.03
CA CYS A 16 4.17 32.34 -7.80
C CYS A 16 5.57 32.39 -7.19
N MET A 17 6.61 32.19 -8.00
CA MET A 17 7.99 32.37 -7.54
C MET A 17 8.42 33.81 -7.78
N GLU A 18 8.98 34.43 -6.75
CA GLU A 18 9.48 35.81 -6.76
C GLU A 18 10.95 35.83 -6.31
N GLU A 19 11.74 36.69 -6.94
CA GLU A 19 13.11 36.93 -6.52
C GLU A 19 13.15 37.60 -5.13
N PRO A 20 14.11 37.24 -4.26
CA PRO A 20 14.24 37.85 -2.95
C PRO A 20 14.64 39.33 -3.10
N SER A 21 14.07 40.19 -2.27
CA SER A 21 14.41 41.62 -2.28
C SER A 21 15.87 41.85 -1.88
N LEU A 22 16.56 42.75 -2.58
CA LEU A 22 17.93 43.18 -2.26
C LEU A 22 18.09 43.71 -0.81
N ALA A 23 17.00 44.12 -0.16
CA ALA A 23 17.01 44.55 1.24
C ALA A 23 17.46 43.44 2.22
N TYR A 24 17.38 42.17 1.82
CA TYR A 24 17.83 41.04 2.65
C TYR A 24 19.35 40.87 2.67
N ALA A 25 20.07 41.32 1.63
CA ALA A 25 21.52 41.23 1.57
C ALA A 25 22.24 42.11 2.62
N ALA A 26 21.53 43.07 3.21
CA ALA A 26 22.07 44.01 4.20
C ALA A 26 21.97 43.52 5.66
N LYS A 27 21.41 42.33 5.94
CA LYS A 27 21.24 41.82 7.31
C LYS A 27 22.34 40.81 7.68
N PRO A 28 23.28 41.15 8.58
CA PRO A 28 24.50 40.39 8.78
C PRO A 28 24.36 39.02 9.50
N ASN A 29 23.21 38.71 10.12
CA ASN A 29 23.03 37.50 10.95
C ASN A 29 21.80 36.66 10.60
N ALA A 30 21.22 36.83 9.41
CA ALA A 30 20.10 36.02 8.94
C ALA A 30 20.57 35.02 7.89
N ARG A 31 20.03 33.79 7.89
CA ARG A 31 20.20 32.87 6.76
C ARG A 31 19.75 33.61 5.48
N PRO A 32 20.48 33.49 4.36
CA PRO A 32 20.09 34.16 3.15
C PRO A 32 18.75 33.62 2.65
N VAL A 33 17.92 34.50 2.11
CA VAL A 33 16.66 34.12 1.46
C VAL A 33 17.03 33.58 0.07
N LEU A 34 16.67 32.33 -0.21
CA LEU A 34 16.88 31.73 -1.53
C LEU A 34 15.90 32.33 -2.54
N PHE A 35 14.60 32.24 -2.24
CA PHE A 35 13.54 32.84 -3.05
C PHE A 35 12.26 33.01 -2.22
N VAL A 36 11.33 33.77 -2.78
CA VAL A 36 10.03 34.06 -2.15
C VAL A 36 8.93 33.37 -2.93
N VAL A 37 8.02 32.74 -2.21
CA VAL A 37 6.86 32.06 -2.78
C VAL A 37 5.62 32.86 -2.43
N GLY A 38 4.95 33.39 -3.45
CA GLY A 38 3.64 33.99 -3.34
C GLY A 38 2.56 32.91 -3.27
N ILE A 39 1.95 32.76 -2.08
CA ILE A 39 0.85 31.82 -1.84
C ILE A 39 -0.49 32.57 -1.89
N PRO A 40 -1.39 32.28 -2.84
CA PRO A 40 -2.69 32.93 -2.91
C PRO A 40 -3.53 32.69 -1.65
N TYR A 41 -4.24 33.72 -1.19
CA TYR A 41 -5.15 33.61 -0.04
C TYR A 41 -6.24 32.55 -0.21
N PRO A 42 -6.88 32.40 -1.40
CA PRO A 42 -7.81 31.29 -1.63
C PRO A 42 -7.19 29.91 -1.36
N LEU A 43 -5.93 29.70 -1.74
CA LEU A 43 -5.23 28.44 -1.55
C LEU A 43 -4.96 28.15 -0.07
N LEU A 44 -4.45 29.15 0.67
CA LEU A 44 -4.25 29.04 2.13
C LEU A 44 -5.55 28.75 2.88
N LYS A 45 -6.66 29.32 2.42
CA LYS A 45 -7.99 29.05 2.96
C LYS A 45 -8.40 27.59 2.74
N VAL A 46 -8.20 27.06 1.52
CA VAL A 46 -8.48 25.66 1.19
C VAL A 46 -7.65 24.70 2.05
N TRP A 47 -6.35 24.97 2.22
CA TRP A 47 -5.50 24.16 3.11
C TRP A 47 -6.03 24.15 4.55
N GLN A 48 -6.42 25.30 5.08
CA GLN A 48 -6.98 25.37 6.43
C GLN A 48 -8.30 24.61 6.57
N GLU A 49 -9.16 24.64 5.55
CA GLU A 49 -10.42 23.89 5.53
C GLU A 49 -10.19 22.39 5.43
N TYR A 50 -9.24 21.97 4.59
CA TYR A 50 -8.82 20.58 4.47
C TYR A 50 -8.30 20.03 5.79
N MET A 51 -7.35 20.73 6.43
CA MET A 51 -6.73 20.30 7.68
C MET A 51 -7.75 20.23 8.84
N VAL A 52 -8.77 21.09 8.85
CA VAL A 52 -9.85 21.01 9.85
C VAL A 52 -10.71 19.76 9.62
N LYS A 53 -11.11 19.49 8.37
CA LYS A 53 -11.89 18.29 8.04
C LYS A 53 -11.13 17.00 8.34
N GLN A 54 -9.84 16.97 8.03
CA GLN A 54 -8.99 15.80 8.29
C GLN A 54 -8.88 15.52 9.79
N ASN A 55 -8.67 16.56 10.61
CA ASN A 55 -8.64 16.41 12.08
C ASN A 55 -10.01 15.98 12.64
N GLU A 56 -11.12 16.44 12.08
CA GLU A 56 -12.47 15.98 12.47
C GLU A 56 -12.67 14.50 12.13
N MET A 57 -12.27 14.07 10.93
CA MET A 57 -12.34 12.66 10.51
C MET A 57 -11.47 11.75 11.37
N GLN A 58 -10.27 12.20 11.75
CA GLN A 58 -9.39 11.45 12.65
C GLN A 58 -10.02 11.26 14.03
N LYS A 59 -10.61 12.31 14.62
CA LYS A 59 -11.29 12.20 15.92
C LYS A 59 -12.43 11.19 15.90
N ILE A 60 -13.25 11.23 14.85
CA ILE A 60 -14.35 10.27 14.67
C ILE A 60 -13.80 8.84 14.54
N ALA A 61 -12.74 8.66 13.75
CA ALA A 61 -12.10 7.36 13.58
C ALA A 61 -11.41 6.84 14.86
N GLU A 62 -10.87 7.72 15.71
CA GLU A 62 -10.29 7.37 17.01
C GLU A 62 -11.38 6.99 18.03
N GLU A 63 -12.53 7.65 17.99
CA GLU A 63 -13.71 7.30 18.81
C GLU A 63 -14.31 5.94 18.41
N ASP A 64 -14.35 5.62 17.11
CA ASP A 64 -14.83 4.33 16.61
C ASP A 64 -13.83 3.17 16.85
N ARG A 65 -12.51 3.46 16.89
CA ARG A 65 -11.45 2.46 17.15
C ARG A 65 -11.33 2.02 18.60
N ALA A 66 -12.04 2.65 19.54
CA ALA A 66 -12.06 2.22 20.93
C ALA A 66 -12.80 0.87 21.16
N GLY A 67 -13.36 0.25 20.10
CA GLY A 67 -14.15 -0.99 20.19
C GLY A 67 -13.69 -2.20 19.36
N GLU A 68 -12.82 -2.07 18.35
CA GLU A 68 -12.51 -3.19 17.44
C GLU A 68 -11.02 -3.33 17.10
N ASN A 69 -10.60 -4.60 17.06
CA ASN A 69 -9.22 -5.08 16.91
C ASN A 69 -8.48 -4.55 15.68
N GLU A 70 -7.17 -4.39 15.87
CA GLU A 70 -6.12 -4.07 14.91
C GLU A 70 -6.28 -4.80 13.57
N ASN A 71 -6.74 -4.07 12.56
CA ASN A 71 -6.41 -4.30 11.16
C ASN A 71 -6.68 -3.01 10.39
N THR A 72 -5.89 -1.97 10.70
CA THR A 72 -5.92 -0.73 9.91
C THR A 72 -4.79 -0.76 8.89
N CYS A 73 -5.17 -0.56 7.62
CA CYS A 73 -4.26 -0.39 6.49
C CYS A 73 -3.24 0.74 6.81
N PRO A 74 -1.93 0.56 6.53
CA PRO A 74 -0.88 1.54 6.90
C PRO A 74 -0.98 2.89 6.17
N CYS A 75 -1.90 3.06 5.22
CA CYS A 75 -1.87 4.13 4.22
C CYS A 75 -2.63 5.42 4.62
N GLN A 76 -2.96 5.62 5.90
CA GLN A 76 -3.49 6.93 6.35
C GLN A 76 -2.32 7.86 6.69
N ASP A 77 -1.56 8.26 5.66
CA ASP A 77 -0.58 9.33 5.83
C ASP A 77 -1.33 10.63 6.11
N ASN A 78 -1.15 11.12 7.33
CA ASN A 78 -1.72 12.38 7.75
C ASN A 78 -0.94 13.52 7.12
N LEU A 79 -1.42 13.97 5.96
CA LEU A 79 -0.88 15.15 5.28
C LEU A 79 -0.82 16.36 6.23
N ASP A 80 0.29 17.09 6.19
CA ASP A 80 0.51 18.32 6.92
C ASP A 80 0.52 19.56 5.99
N TYR A 81 0.75 20.77 6.53
CA TYR A 81 0.77 21.97 5.68
C TYR A 81 1.98 22.03 4.75
N VAL A 82 3.08 21.34 5.09
CA VAL A 82 4.26 21.25 4.22
C VAL A 82 3.93 20.37 3.03
N ASP A 83 3.27 19.24 3.25
CA ASP A 83 2.85 18.35 2.16
C ASP A 83 1.90 19.07 1.20
N LEU A 84 0.91 19.80 1.72
CA LEU A 84 0.00 20.61 0.90
C LEU A 84 0.73 21.72 0.13
N PHE A 85 1.76 22.30 0.74
CA PHE A 85 2.60 23.30 0.09
C PHE A 85 3.41 22.69 -1.05
N GLU A 86 4.09 21.56 -0.80
CA GLU A 86 4.89 20.83 -1.79
C GLU A 86 4.06 20.35 -2.98
N LEU A 87 2.86 19.81 -2.72
CA LEU A 87 1.89 19.42 -3.76
C LEU A 87 1.43 20.61 -4.63
N SER A 88 1.52 21.83 -4.11
CA SER A 88 1.13 23.05 -4.82
C SER A 88 2.30 23.66 -5.61
N ILE A 89 3.52 23.14 -5.49
CA ILE A 89 4.70 23.61 -6.22
C ILE A 89 4.59 23.17 -7.69
N PRO A 90 4.60 24.12 -8.65
CA PRO A 90 4.55 23.78 -10.06
C PRO A 90 5.72 22.88 -10.47
N GLY A 91 5.39 21.71 -11.04
CA GLY A 91 6.38 20.75 -11.53
C GLY A 91 7.31 20.20 -10.44
N SER A 92 6.93 20.29 -9.17
CA SER A 92 7.75 19.87 -8.03
C SER A 92 9.17 20.42 -8.09
N ALA A 93 9.30 21.69 -8.50
CA ALA A 93 10.58 22.34 -8.80
C ALA A 93 11.58 22.33 -7.63
N PHE A 94 11.10 22.20 -6.39
CA PHE A 94 11.89 21.95 -5.19
C PHE A 94 11.02 21.27 -4.13
N GLY A 95 11.66 20.69 -3.12
CA GLY A 95 11.02 20.18 -1.90
C GLY A 95 11.61 20.83 -0.65
N ILE A 96 10.88 20.78 0.47
CA ILE A 96 11.36 21.15 1.80
C ILE A 96 12.17 19.99 2.35
N THR A 97 13.23 20.30 3.09
CA THR A 97 14.09 19.29 3.72
C THR A 97 13.32 18.36 4.68
N GLU A 98 13.75 17.10 4.73
CA GLU A 98 13.26 16.08 5.67
C GLU A 98 13.76 16.28 7.11
N ASP A 99 14.60 17.29 7.37
CA ASP A 99 14.96 17.68 8.73
C ASP A 99 13.69 18.06 9.51
N LYS A 100 13.33 17.20 10.48
CA LYS A 100 12.13 17.33 11.32
C LYS A 100 12.00 18.70 11.97
N THR A 101 13.11 19.30 12.38
CA THR A 101 13.15 20.61 13.04
C THR A 101 12.73 21.72 12.07
N ILE A 102 13.31 21.70 10.87
CA ILE A 102 13.02 22.67 9.81
C ILE A 102 11.61 22.46 9.27
N ARG A 103 11.23 21.21 8.98
CA ARG A 103 9.89 20.85 8.50
C ARG A 103 8.81 21.30 9.49
N SER A 104 9.04 21.12 10.79
CA SER A 104 8.14 21.62 11.85
C SER A 104 8.04 23.15 11.87
N GLU A 105 9.14 23.87 11.71
CA GLU A 105 9.16 25.34 11.63
C GLU A 105 8.36 25.86 10.43
N VAL A 106 8.58 25.26 9.26
CA VAL A 106 7.85 25.57 8.01
C VAL A 106 6.36 25.27 8.20
N ASN A 107 6.01 24.08 8.71
CA ASN A 107 4.64 23.66 8.99
C ASN A 107 3.93 24.64 9.92
N ALA A 108 4.57 25.03 11.03
CA ALA A 108 4.02 25.99 11.99
C ALA A 108 3.78 27.38 11.36
N SER A 109 4.68 27.81 10.48
CA SER A 109 4.56 29.08 9.75
C SER A 109 3.39 29.06 8.77
N LEU A 110 3.29 28.01 7.95
CA LEU A 110 2.20 27.82 7.00
C LEU A 110 0.85 27.71 7.71
N ARG A 111 0.76 26.94 8.80
CA ARG A 111 -0.43 26.83 9.66
C ARG A 111 -0.88 28.20 10.18
N LYS A 112 0.05 29.04 10.65
CA LYS A 112 -0.27 30.41 11.13
C LYS A 112 -0.84 31.26 10.01
N PHE A 113 -0.27 31.20 8.79
CA PHE A 113 -0.80 31.95 7.66
C PHE A 113 -2.19 31.46 7.23
N ALA A 114 -2.38 30.15 7.13
CA ALA A 114 -3.66 29.54 6.77
C ALA A 114 -4.76 29.92 7.79
N GLY A 115 -4.46 29.86 9.09
CA GLY A 115 -5.39 30.26 10.15
C GLY A 115 -5.74 31.75 10.12
N MET A 116 -4.75 32.62 9.89
CA MET A 116 -4.95 34.06 9.74
C MET A 116 -5.83 34.39 8.53
N VAL A 117 -5.56 33.77 7.38
CA VAL A 117 -6.34 33.97 6.15
C VAL A 117 -7.79 33.52 6.34
N LYS A 118 -8.01 32.34 6.93
CA LYS A 118 -9.37 31.88 7.27
C LYS A 118 -10.09 32.87 8.20
N SER A 119 -9.39 33.40 9.21
CA SER A 119 -9.95 34.45 10.09
C SER A 119 -10.33 35.72 9.32
N ALA A 120 -9.50 36.16 8.37
CA ALA A 120 -9.79 37.32 7.52
C ALA A 120 -11.06 37.12 6.67
N TYR A 121 -11.20 35.94 6.03
CA TYR A 121 -12.40 35.59 5.28
C TYR A 121 -13.66 35.51 6.16
N ASN A 122 -13.54 35.02 7.39
CA ASN A 122 -14.64 34.96 8.35
C ASN A 122 -15.08 36.37 8.79
N LYS A 123 -14.13 37.30 8.96
CA LYS A 123 -14.40 38.70 9.32
C LYS A 123 -14.92 39.54 8.16
N ALA A 124 -14.62 39.15 6.92
CA ALA A 124 -15.08 39.84 5.72
C ALA A 124 -16.60 39.66 5.53
N LYS A 125 -17.37 40.69 5.91
CA LYS A 125 -18.81 40.80 5.65
C LYS A 125 -19.05 41.40 4.26
N GLY A 126 -19.68 40.62 3.37
CA GLY A 126 -20.08 41.04 2.02
C GLY A 126 -19.18 40.50 0.89
N GLY A 127 -19.78 40.37 -0.30
CA GLY A 127 -19.10 39.77 -1.47
C GLY A 127 -17.92 40.58 -1.99
N HIS A 128 -17.95 41.91 -1.88
CA HIS A 128 -16.87 42.77 -2.38
C HIS A 128 -15.56 42.57 -1.60
N LYS A 129 -15.61 42.63 -0.26
CA LYS A 129 -14.44 42.38 0.61
C LYS A 129 -13.86 40.97 0.44
N ARG A 130 -14.71 39.98 0.15
CA ARG A 130 -14.24 38.62 -0.14
C ARG A 130 -13.50 38.57 -1.47
N LYS A 131 -13.98 39.25 -2.51
CA LYS A 131 -13.29 39.38 -3.81
C LYS A 131 -11.94 40.09 -3.68
N GLU A 132 -11.82 41.08 -2.80
CA GLU A 132 -10.53 41.72 -2.49
C GLU A 132 -9.54 40.74 -1.84
N LEU A 133 -10.02 39.86 -0.95
CA LEU A 133 -9.17 38.82 -0.38
C LEU A 133 -8.78 37.77 -1.43
N ASP A 134 -9.64 37.49 -2.40
CA ASP A 134 -9.35 36.51 -3.46
C ASP A 134 -8.20 36.94 -4.38
N SER A 135 -7.91 38.24 -4.49
CA SER A 135 -6.74 38.76 -5.22
C SER A 135 -5.49 38.91 -4.36
N CYS A 136 -5.56 38.65 -3.05
CA CYS A 136 -4.42 38.79 -2.15
C CYS A 136 -3.47 37.58 -2.23
N VAL A 137 -2.17 37.87 -2.09
CA VAL A 137 -1.10 36.87 -2.07
C VAL A 137 -0.25 37.05 -0.81
N ARG A 138 0.08 35.95 -0.14
CA ARG A 138 0.99 35.93 1.00
C ARG A 138 2.40 35.57 0.54
N ARG A 139 3.38 36.44 0.80
CA ARG A 139 4.79 36.12 0.57
C ARG A 139 5.34 35.22 1.67
N PHE A 140 5.80 34.04 1.27
CA PHE A 140 6.50 33.07 2.10
C PHE A 140 7.97 33.04 1.72
N HIS A 141 8.87 33.23 2.68
CA HIS A 141 10.30 33.35 2.40
C HIS A 141 10.96 32.01 2.69
N LEU A 142 11.62 31.43 1.69
CA LEU A 142 12.40 30.21 1.86
C LEU A 142 13.87 30.57 2.07
N LEU A 143 14.41 30.12 3.19
CA LEU A 143 15.79 30.37 3.58
C LEU A 143 16.70 29.24 3.10
N GLU A 144 17.98 29.54 2.95
CA GLU A 144 18.98 28.52 2.67
C GLU A 144 18.96 27.40 3.73
N GLY A 145 19.07 26.16 3.25
CA GLY A 145 18.95 24.95 4.06
C GLY A 145 17.51 24.50 4.34
N MET A 146 16.48 25.26 3.93
CA MET A 146 15.08 24.80 4.05
C MET A 146 14.64 23.92 2.88
N THR A 147 15.32 23.96 1.74
CA THR A 147 14.99 23.19 0.55
C THR A 147 15.98 22.05 0.32
N ILE A 148 15.52 20.95 -0.25
CA ILE A 148 16.40 19.85 -0.70
C ILE A 148 17.12 20.30 -1.98
N SER A 149 18.41 19.97 -2.11
CA SER A 149 19.13 20.29 -3.34
C SER A 149 18.70 19.35 -4.49
N VAL A 150 18.66 19.88 -5.71
CA VAL A 150 18.35 19.08 -6.91
C VAL A 150 19.30 17.88 -7.04
N LYS A 151 20.56 18.02 -6.63
CA LYS A 151 21.56 16.95 -6.66
C LYS A 151 21.25 15.82 -5.67
N GLU A 152 20.74 16.15 -4.50
CA GLU A 152 20.30 15.15 -3.52
C GLU A 152 19.07 14.41 -4.03
N LEU A 153 18.08 15.14 -4.57
CA LEU A 153 16.89 14.53 -5.18
C LEU A 153 17.25 13.61 -6.36
N GLN A 154 18.20 14.00 -7.22
CA GLN A 154 18.67 13.15 -8.31
C GLN A 154 19.29 11.86 -7.79
N ARG A 155 20.16 11.95 -6.79
CA ARG A 155 20.79 10.77 -6.17
C ARG A 155 19.76 9.84 -5.53
N GLU A 156 18.79 10.41 -4.82
CA GLU A 156 17.72 9.63 -4.20
C GLU A 156 16.87 8.93 -5.27
N ASN A 157 16.53 9.63 -6.35
CA ASN A 157 15.78 9.06 -7.46
C ASN A 157 16.55 7.93 -8.18
N GLU A 158 17.86 8.08 -8.36
CA GLU A 158 18.75 7.03 -8.87
C GLU A 158 18.73 5.81 -7.94
N ASN A 159 18.88 6.00 -6.64
CA ASN A 159 18.79 4.91 -5.66
C ASN A 159 17.44 4.18 -5.72
N ILE A 160 16.33 4.92 -5.79
CA ILE A 160 14.98 4.35 -5.88
C ILE A 160 14.82 3.55 -7.17
N CYS A 161 15.34 4.04 -8.30
CA CYS A 161 15.31 3.33 -9.57
C CYS A 161 16.11 2.01 -9.49
N ASP A 162 17.31 2.03 -8.91
CA ASP A 162 18.14 0.84 -8.72
C ASP A 162 17.46 -0.18 -7.80
N GLU A 163 16.84 0.26 -6.70
CA GLU A 163 16.07 -0.61 -5.83
C GLU A 163 14.90 -1.23 -6.59
N LEU A 164 14.10 -0.41 -7.29
CA LEU A 164 12.95 -0.87 -8.04
C LEU A 164 13.31 -1.91 -9.10
N GLU A 165 14.48 -1.77 -9.74
CA GLU A 165 15.01 -2.77 -10.66
C GLU A 165 15.38 -4.08 -9.96
N LYS A 166 16.05 -4.02 -8.79
CA LYS A 166 16.32 -5.21 -7.96
C LYS A 166 15.04 -5.91 -7.53
N TRP A 167 14.02 -5.16 -7.12
CA TRP A 167 12.71 -5.70 -6.74
C TRP A 167 12.01 -6.38 -7.91
N LYS A 168 12.05 -5.79 -9.11
CA LYS A 168 11.53 -6.41 -10.33
C LYS A 168 12.25 -7.71 -10.66
N GLN A 169 13.57 -7.74 -10.54
CA GLN A 169 14.35 -8.95 -10.78
C GLN A 169 14.03 -10.04 -9.77
N SER A 170 14.00 -9.70 -8.48
CA SER A 170 13.65 -10.65 -7.41
C SER A 170 12.23 -11.21 -7.59
N TYR A 171 11.27 -10.38 -8.00
CA TYR A 171 9.92 -10.84 -8.31
C TYR A 171 9.90 -11.84 -9.48
N LYS A 172 10.68 -11.57 -10.52
CA LYS A 172 10.80 -12.46 -11.67
C LYS A 172 11.41 -13.81 -11.26
N ASP A 173 12.50 -13.79 -10.51
CA ASP A 173 13.16 -15.01 -10.01
C ASP A 173 12.20 -15.84 -9.14
N LEU A 174 11.46 -15.17 -8.25
CA LEU A 174 10.46 -15.82 -7.40
C LEU A 174 9.30 -16.42 -8.21
N HIS A 175 8.87 -15.74 -9.28
CA HIS A 175 7.85 -16.25 -10.18
C HIS A 175 8.33 -17.52 -10.90
N GLU A 176 9.55 -17.52 -11.42
CA GLU A 176 10.16 -18.67 -12.08
C GLU A 176 10.33 -19.87 -11.13
N GLU A 177 10.78 -19.63 -9.90
CA GLU A 177 10.91 -20.69 -8.89
C GLU A 177 9.56 -21.28 -8.50
N LYS A 178 8.54 -20.43 -8.32
CA LYS A 178 7.16 -20.87 -8.06
C LYS A 178 6.63 -21.76 -9.19
N GLU A 179 6.86 -21.37 -10.44
CA GLU A 179 6.41 -22.12 -11.61
C GLU A 179 7.12 -23.47 -11.70
N LYS A 180 8.43 -23.50 -11.46
CA LYS A 180 9.22 -24.74 -11.38
C LYS A 180 8.69 -25.69 -10.30
N LEU A 181 8.49 -25.20 -9.08
CA LEU A 181 7.94 -25.98 -7.97
C LEU A 181 6.54 -26.53 -8.28
N TYR A 182 5.71 -25.74 -8.95
CA TYR A 182 4.38 -26.19 -9.37
C TYR A 182 4.46 -27.36 -10.36
N LEU A 183 5.35 -27.28 -11.35
CA LEU A 183 5.56 -28.37 -12.32
C LEU A 183 6.12 -29.63 -11.66
N GLU A 184 7.07 -29.49 -10.73
CA GLU A 184 7.60 -30.61 -9.95
C GLU A 184 6.50 -31.28 -9.11
N MET A 185 5.65 -30.49 -8.44
CA MET A 185 4.52 -30.99 -7.67
C MET A 185 3.51 -31.75 -8.55
N VAL A 186 3.17 -31.21 -9.72
CA VAL A 186 2.25 -31.87 -10.66
C VAL A 186 2.83 -33.21 -11.13
N SER A 187 4.12 -33.25 -11.46
CA SER A 187 4.80 -34.48 -11.89
C SER A 187 4.79 -35.54 -10.80
N ALA A 188 5.13 -35.17 -9.56
CA ALA A 188 5.11 -36.07 -8.41
C ALA A 188 3.69 -36.62 -8.12
N MET A 189 2.65 -35.80 -8.28
CA MET A 189 1.26 -36.26 -8.16
C MET A 189 0.89 -37.27 -9.25
N GLN A 190 1.36 -37.07 -10.48
CA GLN A 190 1.10 -38.01 -11.58
C GLN A 190 1.77 -39.36 -11.32
N GLU A 191 3.05 -39.37 -10.94
CA GLU A 191 3.78 -40.60 -10.57
C GLU A 191 3.05 -41.35 -9.44
N LYS A 192 2.61 -40.63 -8.41
CA LYS A 192 1.86 -41.24 -7.29
C LYS A 192 0.51 -41.79 -7.73
N ASN A 193 -0.20 -41.12 -8.63
CA ASN A 193 -1.45 -41.62 -9.18
C ASN A 193 -1.27 -42.88 -10.03
N GLU A 194 -0.18 -42.99 -10.79
CA GLU A 194 0.17 -44.20 -11.53
C GLU A 194 0.51 -45.36 -10.58
N GLU A 195 1.29 -45.10 -9.53
CA GLU A 195 1.59 -46.10 -8.49
C GLU A 195 0.30 -46.61 -7.81
N ILE A 196 -0.63 -45.72 -7.48
CA ILE A 196 -1.95 -46.09 -6.91
C ILE A 196 -2.76 -46.94 -7.90
N LYS A 197 -2.76 -46.61 -9.20
CA LYS A 197 -3.45 -47.42 -10.22
C LYS A 197 -2.87 -48.83 -10.30
N ASN A 198 -1.55 -48.95 -10.38
CA ASN A 198 -0.86 -50.24 -10.44
C ASN A 198 -1.16 -51.08 -9.18
N LEU A 199 -1.10 -50.48 -7.99
CA LEU A 199 -1.44 -51.17 -6.74
C LEU A 199 -2.90 -51.62 -6.70
N ASN A 200 -3.83 -50.82 -7.24
CA ASN A 200 -5.24 -51.21 -7.34
C ASN A 200 -5.47 -52.38 -8.30
N GLU A 201 -4.72 -52.46 -9.40
CA GLU A 201 -4.76 -53.61 -10.32
C GLU A 201 -4.25 -54.88 -9.64
N VAL A 202 -3.07 -54.82 -9.00
CA VAL A 202 -2.52 -55.96 -8.25
C VAL A 202 -3.47 -56.42 -7.14
N ASN A 203 -4.09 -55.48 -6.41
CA ASN A 203 -5.09 -55.82 -5.40
C ASN A 203 -6.31 -56.53 -5.98
N LYS A 204 -6.78 -56.13 -7.18
CA LYS A 204 -7.87 -56.83 -7.87
C LYS A 204 -7.48 -58.26 -8.23
N GLU A 205 -6.30 -58.44 -8.81
CA GLU A 205 -5.79 -59.77 -9.17
C GLU A 205 -5.67 -60.69 -7.95
N LEU A 206 -5.17 -60.16 -6.82
CA LEU A 206 -5.10 -60.89 -5.56
C LEU A 206 -6.49 -61.25 -5.02
N LEU A 207 -7.46 -60.35 -5.09
CA LEU A 207 -8.85 -60.62 -4.69
C LEU A 207 -9.47 -61.73 -5.54
N ASP A 208 -9.29 -61.68 -6.87
CA ASP A 208 -9.76 -62.72 -7.79
C ASP A 208 -9.10 -64.06 -7.50
N TYR A 209 -7.80 -64.06 -7.20
CA TYR A 209 -7.08 -65.26 -6.78
C TYR A 209 -7.64 -65.84 -5.47
N ILE A 210 -7.88 -65.01 -4.45
CA ILE A 210 -8.48 -65.44 -3.18
C ILE A 210 -9.88 -66.04 -3.43
N LEU A 211 -10.71 -65.39 -4.24
CA LEU A 211 -12.04 -65.88 -4.59
C LEU A 211 -12.01 -67.23 -5.29
N THR A 212 -11.10 -67.41 -6.26
CA THR A 212 -10.97 -68.69 -6.97
C THR A 212 -10.50 -69.82 -6.05
N VAL A 213 -9.56 -69.56 -5.14
CA VAL A 213 -9.10 -70.54 -4.15
C VAL A 213 -10.23 -70.90 -3.17
N LEU A 214 -10.98 -69.92 -2.66
CA LEU A 214 -12.12 -70.13 -1.78
C LEU A 214 -13.22 -70.95 -2.48
N ASN A 215 -13.54 -70.63 -3.73
CA ASN A 215 -14.52 -71.39 -4.51
C ASN A 215 -14.09 -72.85 -4.73
N LYS A 216 -12.81 -73.08 -5.09
CA LYS A 216 -12.26 -74.44 -5.19
C LYS A 216 -12.34 -75.20 -3.86
N SER A 217 -12.00 -74.55 -2.74
CA SER A 217 -12.13 -75.12 -1.39
C SER A 217 -13.58 -75.49 -1.05
N THR A 218 -14.53 -74.64 -1.42
CA THR A 218 -15.96 -74.85 -1.16
C THR A 218 -16.51 -76.01 -2.00
N ILE A 219 -16.12 -76.10 -3.27
CA ILE A 219 -16.45 -77.23 -4.16
C ILE A 219 -15.89 -78.55 -3.60
N LEU A 220 -14.65 -78.54 -3.09
CA LEU A 220 -14.03 -79.70 -2.46
C LEU A 220 -14.77 -80.13 -1.18
N LYS A 221 -15.21 -79.17 -0.35
CA LYS A 221 -16.05 -79.45 0.84
C LYS A 221 -17.43 -80.04 0.47
N ILE A 222 -18.05 -79.57 -0.60
CA ILE A 222 -19.33 -80.11 -1.10
C ILE A 222 -19.14 -81.54 -1.63
N LYS A 223 -18.06 -81.80 -2.40
CA LYS A 223 -17.71 -83.16 -2.86
C LYS A 223 -17.42 -84.11 -1.69
N ALA A 224 -16.76 -83.63 -0.63
CA ALA A 224 -16.53 -84.43 0.58
C ALA A 224 -17.81 -84.79 1.34
N LYS A 225 -18.83 -83.91 1.33
CA LYS A 225 -20.17 -84.20 1.92
C LYS A 225 -21.05 -85.09 1.04
N MET A 226 -20.83 -85.11 -0.27
CA MET A 226 -21.55 -85.94 -1.25
C MET A 226 -20.99 -87.38 -1.34
N LEU A 227 -19.86 -87.67 -0.71
CA LEU A 227 -19.39 -89.04 -0.52
C LEU A 227 -20.38 -89.73 0.45
N PRO A 228 -21.11 -90.77 0.01
CA PRO A 228 -22.00 -91.49 0.92
C PRO A 228 -21.15 -92.04 2.07
N MET A 229 -21.65 -91.87 3.30
CA MET A 229 -21.21 -92.67 4.45
C MET A 229 -21.26 -94.14 3.98
N LEU A 230 -20.10 -94.72 3.70
CA LEU A 230 -19.98 -96.11 3.30
C LEU A 230 -20.77 -96.94 4.32
N PRO A 231 -21.74 -97.76 3.89
CA PRO A 231 -22.47 -98.60 4.82
C PRO A 231 -21.46 -99.49 5.52
N LYS A 232 -21.54 -99.56 6.85
CA LYS A 232 -20.91 -100.63 7.63
C LYS A 232 -21.58 -101.94 7.21
N ASN A 233 -21.12 -102.54 6.12
CA ASN A 233 -21.36 -103.95 5.83
C ASN A 233 -20.45 -104.71 6.81
N GLN A 234 -20.97 -105.31 7.88
CA GLN A 234 -21.61 -106.63 7.92
C GLN A 234 -20.72 -107.76 7.34
N GLU A 235 -20.32 -108.64 8.28
CA GLU A 235 -19.95 -110.07 8.17
C GLU A 235 -18.51 -110.38 7.73
N LEU A 236 -17.75 -111.27 8.38
CA LEU A 236 -18.03 -112.37 9.33
C LEU A 236 -17.15 -112.32 10.59
#